data_AF-A0A3B8MV39-F1
#
_entry.id   AF-A0A3B8MV39-F1
#
_cell.length_a   1.000
_cell.length_b   1.000
_cell.length_c   1.000
_cell.angle_alpha   90.00
_cell.angle_beta   90.00
_cell.angle_gamma   90.00
#
_symmetry.space_group_name_H-M   'P 1'
#
loop_
_entity.id
_entity.type
_entity.pdbx_description
1 polymer ?
#
loop_
_entity_poly.entity_id
_entity_poly.type
_entity_poly.pdbx_seq_one_letter_code
_entity_poly.pdbx_strand_id
1 'polypeptide(L)'
;MIAAAVSIGLAILGQIVITIITRERTQPADVRDKSVSRRADYNSHWVLYVGGFGVIALAILDVDVFWIGNAMYLTMFVSSLGSKIFRIVYYRRGLPA
;
A
#
# COMPACT_ATOMS: atom_id res chain seq x y z
N MET A 1 18.85 11.40 -9.19
CA MET A 1 18.49 10.74 -7.90
C MET A 1 17.78 11.70 -6.95
N ILE A 2 18.33 12.89 -6.64
CA ILE A 2 17.71 13.87 -5.71
C ILE A 2 16.31 14.32 -6.17
N ALA A 3 16.15 14.65 -7.46
CA ALA A 3 14.86 15.10 -7.99
C ALA A 3 13.74 14.05 -7.86
N ALA A 4 14.05 12.76 -8.07
CA ALA A 4 13.10 11.67 -7.92
C ALA A 4 12.72 11.44 -6.44
N ALA A 5 13.70 11.53 -5.53
CA ALA A 5 13.44 11.44 -4.10
C ALA A 5 12.53 12.59 -3.62
N VAL A 6 12.78 13.81 -4.12
CA VAL A 6 11.97 14.99 -3.82
C VAL A 6 10.55 14.86 -4.38
N SER A 7 10.39 14.39 -5.62
CA SER A 7 9.05 14.21 -6.21
C SER A 7 8.24 13.14 -5.49
N ILE A 8 8.87 12.05 -5.07
CA ILE A 8 8.21 10.98 -4.30
C ILE A 8 7.80 11.50 -2.92
N GLY A 9 8.71 12.21 -2.24
CA GLY A 9 8.41 12.84 -0.95
C GLY A 9 7.23 13.81 -1.02
N LEU A 10 7.22 14.68 -2.04
CA LEU A 10 6.12 15.60 -2.31
C LEU A 10 4.79 14.88 -2.59
N ALA A 11 4.81 13.80 -3.38
CA ALA A 11 3.61 13.03 -3.69
C ALA A 11 3.01 12.36 -2.44
N ILE A 12 3.87 11.79 -1.58
CA ILE A 12 3.45 11.17 -0.32
C ILE A 12 2.84 12.22 0.61
N LEU A 13 3.55 13.34 0.81
CA LEU A 13 3.06 14.44 1.65
C LEU A 13 1.74 15.01 1.12
N GLY A 14 1.62 15.20 -0.19
CA GLY A 14 0.39 15.65 -0.83
C GLY A 14 -0.78 14.69 -0.56
N GLN A 15 -0.57 13.39 -0.69
CA GLN A 15 -1.59 12.37 -0.40
C GLN A 15 -2.01 12.35 1.07
N ILE A 16 -1.06 12.52 2.00
CA ILE A 16 -1.35 12.61 3.44
C ILE A 16 -2.23 13.83 3.71
N VAL A 17 -1.84 15.00 3.20
CA VAL A 17 -2.58 16.26 3.38
C VAL A 17 -3.99 16.16 2.81
N ILE A 18 -4.14 15.66 1.59
CA ILE A 18 -5.45 15.44 0.96
C ILE A 18 -6.29 14.49 1.82
N THR A 19 -5.72 13.38 2.29
CA THR A 19 -6.43 12.41 3.12
C THR A 19 -6.92 13.02 4.43
N ILE A 20 -6.12 13.90 5.05
CA ILE A 20 -6.51 14.60 6.29
C ILE A 20 -7.66 15.58 6.02
N ILE A 21 -7.55 16.39 4.97
CA ILE A 21 -8.56 17.42 4.64
C ILE A 21 -9.89 16.78 4.25
N THR A 22 -9.84 15.66 3.51
CA THR A 22 -11.04 14.97 3.00
C THR A 22 -11.62 13.98 4.00
N ARG A 23 -11.09 13.91 5.24
CA ARG A 23 -11.54 12.96 6.24
C ARG A 23 -12.90 13.38 6.81
N GLU A 24 -13.98 12.87 6.22
CA GLU A 24 -15.31 12.98 6.81
C GLU A 24 -15.36 12.29 8.18
N ARG A 25 -16.09 12.92 9.13
CA ARG A 25 -16.21 12.45 10.51
C ARG A 25 -16.75 11.02 10.53
N THR A 26 -15.88 10.09 10.91
CA THR A 26 -16.16 8.66 11.03
C THR A 26 -17.38 8.43 11.94
N GLN A 27 -18.39 7.75 11.41
CA GLN A 27 -19.40 7.07 12.22
C GLN A 27 -18.72 6.11 13.22
N PRO A 28 -19.33 5.83 14.39
CA PRO A 28 -18.73 4.94 15.38
C PRO A 28 -18.33 3.60 14.73
N ALA A 29 -17.06 3.24 14.89
CA ALA A 29 -16.47 2.08 14.25
C ALA A 29 -17.20 0.81 14.66
N ASP A 30 -17.92 0.21 13.72
CA ASP A 30 -18.60 -1.07 13.91
C ASP A 30 -17.55 -2.19 14.05
N VAL A 31 -17.84 -3.19 14.89
CA VAL A 31 -17.03 -4.41 15.05
C VAL A 31 -16.74 -5.06 13.69
N ARG A 32 -17.67 -4.91 12.73
CA ARG A 32 -17.50 -5.39 11.35
C ARG A 32 -16.35 -4.71 10.60
N ASP A 33 -16.16 -3.40 10.74
CA ASP A 33 -15.08 -2.67 10.05
C ASP A 33 -13.68 -3.14 10.50
N LYS A 34 -13.57 -3.55 11.77
CA LYS A 34 -12.32 -4.07 12.32
C LYS A 34 -11.94 -5.42 11.72
N SER A 35 -12.95 -6.27 11.44
CA SER A 35 -12.71 -7.56 10.76
C SER A 35 -12.33 -7.39 9.29
N VAL A 36 -12.98 -6.45 8.59
CA VAL A 36 -12.70 -6.12 7.19
C VAL A 36 -11.31 -5.52 7.02
N SER A 37 -10.93 -4.57 7.86
CA SER A 37 -9.59 -3.96 7.82
C SER A 37 -8.49 -4.99 8.08
N ARG A 38 -8.65 -5.86 9.08
CA ARG A 38 -7.67 -6.90 9.40
C ARG A 38 -7.48 -7.90 8.25
N ARG A 39 -8.57 -8.32 7.59
CA ARG A 39 -8.52 -9.25 6.44
C ARG A 39 -7.90 -8.59 5.21
N ALA A 40 -8.26 -7.33 4.94
CA ALA A 40 -7.69 -6.56 3.84
C ALA A 40 -6.20 -6.31 4.02
N ASP A 41 -5.76 -5.94 5.23
CA ASP A 41 -4.36 -5.71 5.54
C ASP A 41 -3.56 -7.03 5.46
N TYR A 42 -4.13 -8.15 5.91
CA TYR A 42 -3.49 -9.47 5.76
C TYR A 42 -3.25 -9.84 4.29
N ASN A 43 -4.26 -9.70 3.43
CA ASN A 43 -4.12 -9.99 1.99
C ASN A 43 -3.15 -9.02 1.29
N SER A 44 -3.13 -7.76 1.71
CA SER A 44 -2.19 -6.75 1.22
C SER A 44 -0.74 -7.09 1.58
N HIS A 45 -0.48 -7.61 2.77
CA HIS A 45 0.88 -7.98 3.18
C HIS A 45 1.49 -9.07 2.31
N TRP A 46 0.69 -10.00 1.76
CA TRP A 46 1.19 -10.99 0.79
C TRP A 46 1.81 -10.34 -0.45
N VAL A 47 1.20 -9.25 -0.95
CA VAL A 47 1.74 -8.48 -2.07
C VAL A 47 3.09 -7.84 -1.69
N LEU A 48 3.19 -7.32 -0.47
CA LEU A 48 4.43 -6.75 0.06
C LEU A 48 5.54 -7.81 0.18
N TYR A 49 5.21 -9.00 0.66
CA TYR A 49 6.18 -10.10 0.79
C TYR A 49 6.69 -10.56 -0.58
N VAL A 50 5.78 -10.81 -1.53
CA VAL A 50 6.16 -11.25 -2.88
C VAL A 50 7.02 -10.20 -3.58
N GLY A 51 6.64 -8.92 -3.54
CA GLY A 51 7.46 -7.87 -4.13
C GLY A 51 8.77 -7.64 -3.37
N GLY A 52 8.78 -7.83 -2.04
CA GLY A 52 10.01 -7.80 -1.23
C GLY A 52 11.01 -8.87 -1.66
N PHE A 53 10.55 -10.09 -1.92
CA PHE A 53 11.40 -11.14 -2.51
C PHE A 53 11.90 -10.75 -3.91
N GLY A 54 11.08 -10.08 -4.71
CA GLY A 54 11.50 -9.53 -6.01
C GLY A 54 12.62 -8.48 -5.88
N VAL A 55 12.55 -7.58 -4.90
CA VAL A 55 13.59 -6.60 -4.60
C VAL A 55 14.90 -7.27 -4.17
N ILE A 56 14.81 -8.29 -3.30
CA ILE A 56 15.97 -9.07 -2.87
C ILE A 56 16.60 -9.80 -4.07
N ALA A 57 15.78 -10.39 -4.95
CA ALA A 57 16.28 -11.02 -6.16
C ALA A 57 17.01 -10.03 -7.09
N LEU A 58 16.48 -8.81 -7.27
CA LEU A 58 17.15 -7.76 -8.03
C LEU A 58 18.49 -7.35 -7.40
N ALA A 59 18.57 -7.31 -6.06
CA ALA A 59 19.81 -7.03 -5.35
C ALA A 59 20.84 -8.16 -5.51
N ILE A 60 20.41 -9.44 -5.48
CA ILE A 60 21.29 -10.59 -5.73
C ILE A 60 21.85 -10.58 -7.16
N LEU A 61 21.04 -10.14 -8.12
CA LEU A 61 21.42 -10.01 -9.53
C LEU A 61 22.27 -8.76 -9.83
N ASP A 62 22.63 -7.99 -8.80
CA ASP A 62 23.42 -6.75 -8.88
C ASP A 62 22.86 -5.75 -9.90
N VAL A 63 21.53 -5.68 -9.99
CA VAL A 63 20.84 -4.74 -10.89
C VAL A 63 21.06 -3.31 -10.38
N ASP A 64 21.08 -2.34 -11.28
CA ASP A 64 21.25 -0.94 -10.91
C ASP A 64 20.32 -0.53 -9.77
N VAL A 65 20.89 0.20 -8.80
CA VAL A 65 20.20 0.71 -7.61
C VAL A 65 18.94 1.51 -7.96
N PHE A 66 18.92 2.14 -9.14
CA PHE A 66 17.74 2.81 -9.68
C PHE A 66 16.54 1.86 -9.82
N TRP A 67 16.73 0.67 -10.41
CA TRP A 67 15.66 -0.29 -10.60
C TRP A 67 15.24 -0.95 -9.29
N ILE A 68 16.20 -1.25 -8.41
CA ILE A 68 15.92 -1.80 -7.07
C ILE A 68 15.02 -0.84 -6.28
N GLY A 69 15.36 0.46 -6.27
CA GLY A 69 14.58 1.49 -5.60
C GLY A 69 13.16 1.62 -6.17
N ASN A 70 13.02 1.64 -7.50
CA ASN A 70 11.71 1.70 -8.14
C ASN A 70 10.86 0.44 -7.88
N ALA A 71 11.46 -0.75 -7.92
CA ALA A 71 10.77 -2.00 -7.63
C ALA A 71 10.27 -2.04 -6.17
N MET A 72 11.08 -1.54 -5.24
CA MET A 72 10.69 -1.41 -3.83
C MET A 72 9.54 -0.42 -3.66
N TYR A 73 9.64 0.76 -4.27
CA TYR A 73 8.58 1.75 -4.26
C TYR A 73 7.27 1.21 -4.83
N LEU A 74 7.35 0.55 -5.99
CA LEU A 74 6.19 -0.05 -6.66
C LEU A 74 5.55 -1.15 -5.80
N THR A 75 6.35 -1.99 -5.16
CA THR A 75 5.85 -3.02 -4.24
C THR A 75 5.06 -2.40 -3.08
N MET A 76 5.61 -1.38 -2.43
CA MET A 76 4.96 -0.69 -1.32
C MET A 76 3.67 0.00 -1.79
N PHE A 77 3.71 0.63 -2.96
CA PHE A 77 2.55 1.29 -3.55
C PHE A 77 1.42 0.30 -3.87
N VAL A 78 1.73 -0.80 -4.56
CA VAL A 78 0.73 -1.81 -4.94
C VAL A 78 0.16 -2.51 -3.72
N SER A 79 0.97 -2.79 -2.69
CA SER A 79 0.46 -3.30 -1.41
C SER A 79 -0.53 -2.31 -0.80
N SER A 80 -0.13 -1.06 -0.56
CA SER A 80 -1.01 -0.05 0.04
C SER A 80 -2.32 0.15 -0.73
N LEU A 81 -2.25 0.16 -2.06
CA LEU A 81 -3.42 0.24 -2.92
C LEU A 81 -4.29 -1.02 -2.81
N GLY A 82 -3.67 -2.20 -2.77
CA GLY A 82 -4.32 -3.49 -2.55
C GLY A 82 -5.16 -3.51 -1.27
N SER A 83 -4.62 -3.06 -0.13
CA SER A 83 -5.39 -2.96 1.12
C SER A 83 -6.69 -2.14 0.95
N LYS A 84 -6.60 -0.98 0.27
CA LYS A 84 -7.79 -0.14 0.00
C LYS A 84 -8.79 -0.85 -0.92
N ILE A 85 -8.32 -1.49 -1.98
CA ILE A 85 -9.17 -2.25 -2.92
C ILE A 85 -9.85 -3.41 -2.19
N PHE A 86 -9.11 -4.19 -1.39
CA PHE A 86 -9.67 -5.31 -0.63
C PHE A 86 -10.76 -4.86 0.33
N ARG A 87 -10.60 -3.71 1.01
CA ARG A 87 -11.67 -3.12 1.83
C ARG A 87 -12.93 -2.88 0.99
N ILE A 88 -12.81 -2.21 -0.16
CA ILE A 88 -13.95 -1.95 -1.06
C ILE A 88 -14.62 -3.25 -1.51
N VAL A 89 -13.82 -4.26 -1.89
CA VAL A 89 -14.33 -5.57 -2.32
C VAL A 89 -15.08 -6.26 -1.18
N TYR A 90 -14.54 -6.28 0.03
CA TYR A 90 -15.19 -6.90 1.18
C TYR A 90 -16.46 -6.15 1.62
N TYR A 91 -16.50 -4.82 1.50
CA TYR A 91 -17.73 -4.06 1.71
C TYR A 91 -18.81 -4.42 0.69
N ARG A 92 -18.44 -4.67 -0.57
CA ARG A 92 -19.40 -4.96 -1.65
C ARG A 92 -19.82 -6.42 -1.72
N ARG A 93 -18.90 -7.37 -1.49
CA ARG A 93 -19.12 -8.81 -1.68
C ARG A 93 -19.34 -9.58 -0.37
N GLY A 94 -19.17 -8.92 0.78
CA GLY A 94 -19.13 -9.57 2.07
C GLY A 94 -17.78 -10.21 2.36
N LEU A 95 -17.53 -10.51 3.64
CA LEU A 95 -16.35 -11.24 4.06
C LEU A 95 -16.50 -12.71 3.62
N PRO A 96 -15.54 -13.29 2.88
CA PRO A 96 -15.52 -14.72 2.65
C PRO A 96 -15.37 -15.43 4.01
N ALA A 97 -16.22 -16.44 4.23
CA ALA A 97 -16.34 -17.22 5.46
C ALA A 97 -15.00 -17.83 5.91
#